data_AF-L9Y459-F1
#
_entry.id   AF-L9Y459-F1
#
_cell.length_a   1.000
_cell.length_b   1.000
_cell.length_c   1.000
_cell.angle_alpha   90.00
_cell.angle_beta   90.00
_cell.angle_gamma   90.00
#
_symmetry.space_group_name_H-M   'P 1'
#
loop_
_entity.id
_entity.type
_entity.pdbx_description
1 polymer ?
#
loop_
_entity_poly.entity_id
_entity_poly.type
_entity_poly.pdbx_seq_one_letter_code
_entity_poly.pdbx_strand_id
1 'polypeptide(L)'
;MSDETTHSPLTSASMDPENNEYATPPKIWRPIDRAVDGFDLDPASGAESSPIAETRYTKADDGLSKAWFGNVWLNPPWSTNGNGNAKHRWLQKARSEAARDAVDRVVVLIPSDTGAHWFHDHVLEADAVCFVGPGRIPFEGVGVDRNPSFALVIAVFGPVDDELADALHTFGAVMRGREMYEPLQQATPPTATDGGTDQ
;
A
#
# COMPACT_ATOMS: atom_id res chain seq x y z
N MET A 1 16.42 -45.46 -13.98
CA MET A 1 16.85 -44.05 -13.99
C MET A 1 15.74 -43.24 -14.62
N SER A 2 14.83 -42.76 -13.78
CA SER A 2 13.78 -41.78 -14.12
C SER A 2 13.38 -41.19 -12.78
N ASP A 3 13.96 -40.05 -12.41
CA ASP A 3 13.63 -39.35 -11.17
C ASP A 3 12.76 -38.16 -11.57
N GLU A 4 11.45 -38.32 -11.39
CA GLU A 4 10.45 -37.30 -11.68
C GLU A 4 10.27 -36.47 -10.40
N THR A 5 10.99 -35.36 -10.34
CA THR A 5 10.88 -34.40 -9.23
C THR A 5 9.56 -33.66 -9.33
N THR A 6 8.57 -34.16 -8.60
CA THR A 6 7.26 -33.52 -8.46
C THR A 6 7.41 -32.29 -7.55
N HIS A 7 7.42 -31.09 -8.12
CA HIS A 7 7.35 -29.85 -7.33
C HIS A 7 5.93 -29.67 -6.80
N SER A 8 5.70 -29.97 -5.52
CA SER A 8 4.51 -29.52 -4.80
C SER A 8 4.67 -28.06 -4.35
N PRO A 9 3.66 -27.18 -4.54
CA PRO A 9 3.69 -25.84 -3.98
C PRO A 9 3.61 -25.93 -2.44
N LEU A 10 4.55 -25.26 -1.77
CA LEU A 10 4.59 -25.15 -0.30
C LEU A 10 3.50 -24.21 0.22
N THR A 11 2.26 -24.68 0.26
CA THR A 11 1.16 -24.10 1.05
C THR A 11 1.16 -24.61 2.50
N SER A 12 2.32 -24.64 3.16
CA SER A 12 2.40 -25.00 4.57
C SER A 12 3.62 -24.40 5.27
N ALA A 13 3.60 -23.08 5.45
CA ALA A 13 4.24 -22.48 6.61
C ALA A 13 3.12 -21.97 7.51
N SER A 14 3.02 -22.52 8.72
CA SER A 14 2.19 -22.00 9.81
C SER A 14 2.60 -20.56 10.09
N MET A 15 1.98 -19.61 9.42
CA MET A 15 1.98 -18.22 9.81
C MET A 15 1.17 -18.15 11.09
N ASP A 16 1.74 -17.60 12.16
CA ASP A 16 0.93 -17.24 13.32
C ASP A 16 -0.11 -16.21 12.84
N PRO A 17 -1.41 -16.56 12.80
CA PRO A 17 -2.43 -15.66 12.29
C PRO A 17 -2.58 -14.42 13.18
N GLU A 18 -2.00 -14.40 14.38
CA GLU A 18 -2.04 -13.28 15.32
C GLU A 18 -0.87 -12.31 15.17
N ASN A 19 0.25 -12.72 14.54
CA ASN A 19 1.45 -11.89 14.38
C ASN A 19 1.69 -11.56 12.89
N ASN A 20 0.93 -10.59 12.39
CA ASN A 20 0.95 -10.12 10.99
C ASN A 20 1.56 -8.72 10.82
N GLU A 21 2.36 -8.28 11.80
CA GLU A 21 3.09 -7.03 11.73
C GLU A 21 4.47 -7.31 11.11
N TYR A 22 4.74 -6.71 9.96
CA TYR A 22 5.98 -6.91 9.22
C TYR A 22 6.89 -5.72 9.45
N ALA A 23 8.01 -5.88 10.14
CA ALA A 23 8.95 -4.78 10.37
C ALA A 23 9.46 -4.22 9.05
N THR A 24 9.33 -2.90 8.83
CA THR A 24 9.86 -2.27 7.61
C THR A 24 11.40 -2.32 7.60
N PRO A 25 12.05 -2.92 6.58
CA PRO A 25 13.49 -2.90 6.46
C PRO A 25 14.03 -1.46 6.36
N PRO A 26 15.12 -1.09 7.07
CA PRO A 26 15.68 0.26 7.03
C PRO A 26 16.06 0.77 5.65
N LYS A 27 16.40 -0.12 4.73
CA LYS A 27 16.68 0.23 3.34
C LYS A 27 15.46 0.78 2.59
N ILE A 28 14.24 0.49 3.02
CA ILE A 28 13.02 1.03 2.40
C ILE A 28 12.73 2.44 2.95
N TRP A 29 12.64 2.60 4.27
CA TRP A 29 12.15 3.87 4.82
C TRP A 29 13.23 4.96 4.91
N ARG A 30 14.51 4.63 5.15
CA ARG A 30 15.56 5.65 5.34
C ARG A 30 15.80 6.59 4.14
N PRO A 31 15.79 6.11 2.88
CA PRO A 31 15.90 7.03 1.74
C PRO A 31 14.73 8.01 1.66
N ILE A 32 13.53 7.54 2.01
CA ILE A 32 12.30 8.34 1.97
C ILE A 32 12.28 9.34 3.12
N ASP A 33 12.62 8.89 4.34
CA ASP A 33 12.76 9.71 5.54
C ASP A 33 13.67 10.92 5.30
N ARG A 34 14.84 10.70 4.67
CA ARG A 34 15.74 11.80 4.29
C ARG A 34 15.16 12.75 3.24
N ALA A 35 14.37 12.23 2.31
CA ALA A 35 13.75 13.02 1.24
C ALA A 35 12.56 13.86 1.73
N VAL A 36 12.04 13.57 2.92
CA VAL A 36 10.91 14.33 3.52
C VAL A 36 11.34 15.09 4.77
N ASP A 37 12.65 15.17 5.05
CA ASP A 37 13.23 15.78 6.26
C ASP A 37 12.73 15.18 7.59
N GLY A 38 12.43 13.88 7.59
CA GLY A 38 12.03 13.12 8.76
C GLY A 38 10.53 12.84 8.83
N PHE A 39 10.17 11.68 9.39
CA PHE A 39 8.78 11.35 9.72
C PHE A 39 8.40 11.80 11.14
N ASP A 40 7.29 12.53 11.24
CA ASP A 40 6.73 12.97 12.52
C ASP A 40 5.90 11.87 13.19
N LEU A 41 5.20 11.05 12.40
CA LEU A 41 4.28 10.05 12.90
C LEU A 41 4.37 8.70 12.17
N ASP A 42 4.39 7.63 12.97
CA ASP A 42 4.13 6.25 12.54
C ASP A 42 2.91 5.71 13.32
N PRO A 43 1.71 5.69 12.72
CA PRO A 43 0.48 5.36 13.42
C PRO A 43 0.23 3.84 13.49
N ALA A 44 1.07 3.01 12.85
CA ALA A 44 0.95 1.55 12.84
C ALA A 44 2.28 0.89 13.24
N SER A 45 2.92 1.46 14.26
CA SER A 45 4.25 1.05 14.72
C SER A 45 4.20 -0.17 15.63
N GLY A 46 5.36 -0.80 15.86
CA GLY A 46 5.53 -1.83 16.88
C GLY A 46 6.32 -3.06 16.43
N ALA A 47 6.48 -3.23 15.11
CA ALA A 47 7.25 -4.34 14.55
C ALA A 47 8.73 -3.99 14.36
N GLU A 48 9.04 -2.71 14.15
CA GLU A 48 10.37 -2.22 13.85
C GLU A 48 11.31 -2.26 15.05
N SER A 49 12.57 -2.65 14.82
CA SER A 49 13.63 -2.63 15.82
C SER A 49 14.13 -1.22 16.16
N SER A 50 13.83 -0.23 15.32
CA SER A 50 14.17 1.17 15.51
C SER A 50 12.97 2.04 15.12
N PRO A 51 12.67 3.13 15.85
CA PRO A 51 11.63 4.08 15.47
C PRO A 51 11.86 4.62 14.06
N ILE A 52 10.81 4.62 13.23
CA ILE A 52 10.81 5.30 11.92
C ILE A 52 10.46 6.78 12.08
N ALA A 53 9.57 7.09 13.02
CA ALA A 53 9.06 8.43 13.26
C ALA A 53 9.24 8.86 14.72
N GLU A 54 9.18 10.17 14.98
CA GLU A 54 9.28 10.74 16.32
C GLU A 54 8.14 10.29 17.24
N THR A 55 6.91 10.39 16.74
CA THR A 55 5.69 9.92 17.44
C THR A 55 5.26 8.58 16.86
N ARG A 56 4.88 7.65 17.73
CA ARG A 56 4.50 6.30 17.33
C ARG A 56 3.25 5.85 18.05
N TYR A 57 2.30 5.29 17.30
CA TYR A 57 1.16 4.58 17.86
C TYR A 57 1.35 3.09 17.63
N THR A 58 1.23 2.34 18.71
CA THR A 58 1.25 0.88 18.70
C THR A 58 -0.16 0.32 18.61
N LYS A 59 -0.28 -1.00 18.50
CA LYS A 59 -1.56 -1.70 18.64
C LYS A 59 -2.34 -1.30 19.91
N ALA A 60 -1.65 -0.98 21.01
CA ALA A 60 -2.31 -0.56 22.26
C ALA A 60 -2.91 0.84 22.19
N ASP A 61 -2.36 1.71 21.33
CA ASP A 61 -2.81 3.09 21.16
C ASP A 61 -4.01 3.21 20.21
N ASP A 62 -4.25 2.19 19.38
CA ASP A 62 -5.24 2.21 18.28
C ASP A 62 -5.05 3.43 17.36
N GLY A 63 -4.00 3.40 16.52
CA GLY A 63 -3.66 4.52 15.63
C GLY A 63 -4.76 4.93 14.64
N LEU A 64 -5.75 4.07 14.36
CA LEU A 64 -6.93 4.44 13.57
C LEU A 64 -7.83 5.46 14.30
N SER A 65 -7.87 5.40 15.64
CA SER A 65 -8.66 6.30 16.49
C SER A 65 -7.99 7.67 16.72
N LYS A 66 -6.70 7.80 16.40
CA LYS A 66 -5.91 8.99 16.66
C LYS A 66 -5.96 9.98 15.50
N ALA A 67 -5.72 11.26 15.80
CA ALA A 67 -5.43 12.26 14.79
C ALA A 67 -4.00 12.08 14.28
N TRP A 68 -3.79 12.25 12.97
CA TRP A 68 -2.47 12.22 12.36
C TRP A 68 -1.98 13.65 12.09
N PHE A 69 -0.66 13.80 11.95
CA PHE A 69 -0.02 15.08 11.70
C PHE A 69 1.35 14.92 11.03
N GLY A 70 1.84 15.99 10.40
CA GLY A 70 3.18 16.07 9.80
C GLY A 70 3.39 15.12 8.62
N ASN A 71 4.64 14.69 8.43
CA ASN A 71 5.01 13.60 7.54
C ASN A 71 4.73 12.26 8.20
N VAL A 72 3.85 11.45 7.60
CA VAL A 72 3.42 10.17 8.16
C VAL A 72 4.03 9.00 7.41
N TRP A 73 4.71 8.10 8.11
CA TRP A 73 5.04 6.77 7.62
C TRP A 73 3.95 5.79 8.02
N LEU A 74 3.47 4.96 7.10
CA LEU A 74 2.45 3.96 7.38
C LEU A 74 2.82 2.60 6.79
N ASN A 75 3.03 1.62 7.65
CA ASN A 75 3.12 0.21 7.30
C ASN A 75 2.04 -0.57 8.08
N PRO A 76 0.81 -0.65 7.56
CA PRO A 76 -0.31 -1.21 8.32
C PRO A 76 -0.21 -2.74 8.40
N PRO A 77 -0.92 -3.40 9.33
CA PRO A 77 -1.03 -4.86 9.32
C PRO A 77 -1.63 -5.36 7.99
N TRP A 78 -0.97 -6.31 7.34
CA TRP A 78 -1.33 -6.74 5.98
C TRP A 78 -2.39 -7.84 5.94
N SER A 79 -2.49 -8.67 6.97
CA SER A 79 -3.48 -9.74 7.03
C SER A 79 -4.83 -9.24 7.54
N THR A 80 -5.85 -9.92 7.08
CA THR A 80 -7.22 -9.80 7.57
C THR A 80 -7.71 -11.20 7.81
N ASN A 81 -8.50 -11.42 8.85
CA ASN A 81 -9.22 -12.67 9.09
C ASN A 81 -10.33 -12.90 8.04
N GLY A 82 -9.98 -12.85 6.75
CA GLY A 82 -10.80 -13.24 5.59
C GLY A 82 -11.48 -12.12 4.80
N ASN A 83 -11.47 -10.86 5.23
CA ASN A 83 -12.40 -9.84 4.71
C ASN A 83 -11.79 -8.53 4.19
N GLY A 84 -10.46 -8.39 4.06
CA GLY A 84 -9.81 -7.22 3.42
C GLY A 84 -10.00 -5.87 4.12
N ASN A 85 -10.76 -5.83 5.21
CA ASN A 85 -11.23 -4.64 5.90
C ASN A 85 -10.09 -3.81 6.52
N ALA A 86 -9.03 -4.44 7.04
CA ALA A 86 -7.94 -3.69 7.68
C ALA A 86 -7.20 -2.77 6.70
N LYS A 87 -6.72 -3.30 5.56
CA LYS A 87 -6.05 -2.50 4.52
C LYS A 87 -6.95 -1.38 4.01
N HIS A 88 -8.22 -1.70 3.75
CA HIS A 88 -9.21 -0.71 3.35
C HIS A 88 -9.35 0.43 4.38
N ARG A 89 -9.52 0.13 5.67
CA ARG A 89 -9.66 1.15 6.73
C ARG A 89 -8.42 2.03 6.88
N TRP A 90 -7.22 1.43 6.85
CA TRP A 90 -5.97 2.17 6.96
C TRP A 90 -5.73 3.08 5.76
N LEU A 91 -5.95 2.59 4.54
CA LEU A 91 -5.80 3.39 3.32
C LEU A 91 -6.86 4.48 3.21
N GLN A 92 -8.11 4.17 3.56
CA GLN A 92 -9.17 5.17 3.61
C GLN A 92 -8.83 6.29 4.60
N LYS A 93 -8.31 5.93 5.78
CA LYS A 93 -7.84 6.91 6.77
C LYS A 93 -6.64 7.68 6.24
N ALA A 94 -5.64 7.03 5.65
CA ALA A 94 -4.47 7.70 5.07
C ALA A 94 -4.86 8.79 4.08
N ARG A 95 -5.75 8.46 3.12
CA ARG A 95 -6.28 9.44 2.17
C ARG A 95 -7.06 10.57 2.84
N SER A 96 -7.89 10.24 3.84
CA SER A 96 -8.69 11.24 4.55
C SER A 96 -7.83 12.18 5.41
N GLU A 97 -6.77 11.63 6.02
CA GLU A 97 -5.83 12.37 6.86
C GLU A 97 -4.92 13.27 6.02
N ALA A 98 -4.41 12.76 4.89
CA ALA A 98 -3.60 13.54 3.95
C ALA A 98 -4.32 14.77 3.35
N ALA A 99 -5.65 14.80 3.40
CA ALA A 99 -6.46 15.95 2.98
C ALA A 99 -6.61 17.02 4.07
N ARG A 100 -6.07 16.83 5.27
CA ARG A 100 -6.14 17.77 6.39
C ARG A 100 -4.88 18.62 6.44
N ASP A 101 -5.02 19.91 6.72
CA ASP A 101 -3.91 20.86 6.89
C ASP A 101 -2.88 20.46 7.96
N ALA A 102 -3.25 19.56 8.88
CA ALA A 102 -2.35 19.07 9.92
C ALA A 102 -1.33 18.04 9.41
N VAL A 103 -1.56 17.45 8.22
CA VAL A 103 -0.76 16.37 7.65
C VAL A 103 -0.12 16.87 6.36
N ASP A 104 1.20 16.82 6.30
CA ASP A 104 1.95 17.25 5.13
C ASP A 104 1.88 16.22 4.01
N ARG A 105 2.06 14.93 4.36
CA ARG A 105 1.90 13.79 3.45
C ARG A 105 1.81 12.48 4.22
N VAL A 106 1.28 11.45 3.58
CA VAL A 106 1.28 10.08 4.09
C VAL A 106 1.96 9.15 3.08
N VAL A 107 3.04 8.51 3.50
CA VAL A 107 3.74 7.48 2.72
C VAL A 107 3.34 6.10 3.25
N VAL A 108 2.78 5.27 2.37
CA VAL A 108 2.23 3.96 2.72
C VAL A 108 3.00 2.85 2.03
N LEU A 109 3.48 1.86 2.79
CA LEU A 109 4.05 0.62 2.28
C LEU A 109 3.03 -0.51 2.37
N ILE A 110 2.73 -1.16 1.23
CA ILE A 110 1.69 -2.20 1.18
C ILE A 110 1.97 -3.21 0.05
N PRO A 111 1.42 -4.44 0.13
CA PRO A 111 1.51 -5.39 -0.99
C PRO A 111 0.90 -4.82 -2.28
N SER A 112 1.52 -5.15 -3.41
CA SER A 112 0.94 -4.90 -4.73
C SER A 112 -0.08 -5.99 -5.04
N ASP A 113 -1.36 -5.65 -4.95
CA ASP A 113 -2.48 -6.56 -5.22
C ASP A 113 -3.51 -5.86 -6.09
N THR A 114 -3.23 -5.82 -7.39
CA THR A 114 -4.10 -5.21 -8.41
C THR A 114 -5.42 -5.96 -8.60
N GLY A 115 -5.62 -7.11 -7.94
CA GLY A 115 -6.89 -7.82 -7.93
C GLY A 115 -7.84 -7.38 -6.82
N ALA A 116 -7.35 -6.65 -5.80
CA ALA A 116 -8.14 -6.33 -4.63
C ALA A 116 -8.84 -4.96 -4.73
N HIS A 117 -10.11 -4.88 -4.29
CA HIS A 117 -10.88 -3.63 -4.33
C HIS A 117 -10.19 -2.46 -3.64
N TRP A 118 -9.58 -2.66 -2.46
CA TRP A 118 -8.88 -1.58 -1.74
C TRP A 118 -7.70 -1.00 -2.52
N PHE A 119 -7.12 -1.75 -3.46
CA PHE A 119 -6.05 -1.24 -4.31
C PHE A 119 -6.62 -0.24 -5.31
N HIS A 120 -7.73 -0.59 -5.96
CA HIS A 120 -8.44 0.30 -6.88
C HIS A 120 -9.06 1.50 -6.17
N ASP A 121 -9.70 1.27 -5.03
CA ASP A 121 -10.41 2.32 -4.28
C ASP A 121 -9.49 3.38 -3.68
N HIS A 122 -8.24 3.01 -3.35
CA HIS A 122 -7.35 3.88 -2.58
C HIS A 122 -5.93 4.02 -3.14
N VAL A 123 -5.28 2.94 -3.58
CA VAL A 123 -3.89 3.04 -4.07
C VAL A 123 -3.83 3.79 -5.40
N LEU A 124 -4.79 3.57 -6.29
CA LEU A 124 -4.87 4.30 -7.57
C LEU A 124 -5.27 5.78 -7.39
N GLU A 125 -5.73 6.17 -6.20
CA GLU A 125 -6.06 7.55 -5.84
C GLU A 125 -4.85 8.32 -5.27
N ALA A 126 -3.71 7.66 -5.07
CA ALA A 126 -2.51 8.29 -4.54
C ALA A 126 -1.87 9.27 -5.55
N ASP A 127 -1.25 10.33 -5.04
CA ASP A 127 -0.57 11.35 -5.84
C ASP A 127 0.70 10.82 -6.51
N ALA A 128 1.33 9.82 -5.89
CA ALA A 128 2.34 8.99 -6.52
C ALA A 128 2.26 7.53 -6.07
N VAL A 129 2.64 6.62 -6.96
CA VAL A 129 2.79 5.19 -6.68
C VAL A 129 4.13 4.71 -7.23
N CYS A 130 4.97 4.18 -6.35
CA CYS A 130 6.19 3.47 -6.71
C CYS A 130 5.93 1.96 -6.70
N PHE A 131 6.12 1.32 -7.86
CA PHE A 131 6.12 -0.13 -8.00
C PHE A 131 7.53 -0.66 -7.74
N VAL A 132 7.71 -1.29 -6.58
CA VAL A 132 9.03 -1.75 -6.12
C VAL A 132 9.53 -2.89 -7.01
N GLY A 133 10.73 -2.73 -7.57
CA GLY A 133 11.39 -3.72 -8.42
C GLY A 133 12.46 -3.10 -9.36
N PRO A 134 13.14 -3.92 -10.17
CA PRO A 134 12.99 -5.36 -10.28
C PRO A 134 13.54 -6.11 -9.05
N GLY A 135 12.95 -7.27 -8.75
CA GLY A 135 13.29 -8.06 -7.57
C GLY A 135 12.39 -7.78 -6.38
N ARG A 136 12.74 -8.34 -5.23
CA ARG A 136 11.95 -8.25 -4.00
C ARG A 136 12.88 -7.87 -2.86
N ILE A 137 12.38 -7.01 -1.98
CA ILE A 137 13.13 -6.53 -0.83
C ILE A 137 12.83 -7.51 0.31
N PRO A 138 13.83 -8.28 0.82
CA PRO A 138 13.60 -9.16 1.95
C PRO A 138 13.25 -8.37 3.20
N PHE A 139 12.27 -8.89 3.97
CA PHE A 139 11.86 -8.38 5.27
C PHE A 139 12.59 -9.12 6.37
N GLU A 140 13.06 -8.39 7.38
CA GLU A 140 13.65 -8.98 8.59
C GLU A 140 12.51 -9.47 9.49
N GLY A 141 12.61 -10.69 10.06
CA GLY A 141 11.71 -11.10 11.15
C GLY A 141 10.91 -12.41 10.98
N VAL A 142 10.99 -13.13 9.86
CA VAL A 142 10.33 -14.45 9.71
C VAL A 142 11.35 -15.58 9.67
N GLY A 143 12.19 -15.73 10.70
CA GLY A 143 12.99 -16.94 11.02
C GLY A 143 13.90 -17.53 9.93
N VAL A 144 13.97 -16.94 8.75
CA VAL A 144 14.76 -17.33 7.58
C VAL A 144 14.79 -16.11 6.68
N ASP A 145 15.87 -15.92 5.93
CA ASP A 145 15.96 -15.00 4.78
C ASP A 145 14.92 -15.40 3.72
N ARG A 146 13.64 -15.16 3.98
CA ARG A 146 12.54 -15.43 3.06
C ARG A 146 12.28 -14.17 2.27
N ASN A 147 12.65 -14.21 1.01
CA ASN A 147 12.17 -13.26 0.03
C ASN A 147 10.63 -13.28 0.07
N PRO A 148 9.93 -12.17 0.41
CA PRO A 148 8.47 -12.18 0.50
C PRO A 148 7.87 -12.70 -0.80
N SER A 149 6.80 -13.50 -0.73
CA SER A 149 6.20 -14.10 -1.93
C SER A 149 5.44 -13.09 -2.81
N PHE A 150 5.30 -11.85 -2.34
CA PHE A 150 4.47 -10.79 -2.91
C PHE A 150 5.32 -9.58 -3.35
N ALA A 151 4.80 -8.84 -4.34
CA ALA A 151 5.34 -7.56 -4.75
C ALA A 151 4.85 -6.45 -3.80
N LEU A 152 5.52 -5.30 -3.80
CA LEU A 152 5.22 -4.16 -2.95
C LEU A 152 4.95 -2.92 -3.79
N VAL A 153 4.12 -2.03 -3.27
CA VAL A 153 4.03 -0.65 -3.73
C VAL A 153 4.27 0.29 -2.56
N ILE A 154 4.81 1.45 -2.87
CA ILE A 154 4.83 2.61 -1.98
C ILE A 154 3.88 3.65 -2.56
N ALA A 155 2.80 3.94 -1.86
CA ALA A 155 1.82 4.95 -2.26
C ALA A 155 2.04 6.22 -1.43
N VAL A 156 1.93 7.39 -2.07
CA VAL A 156 2.05 8.69 -1.40
C VAL A 156 0.75 9.46 -1.58
N PHE A 157 0.16 9.89 -0.46
CA PHE A 157 -0.97 10.83 -0.44
C PHE A 157 -0.46 12.18 0.06
N GLY A 158 -0.67 13.24 -0.72
CA GLY A 158 -0.13 14.57 -0.48
C GLY A 158 0.96 14.96 -1.50
N PRO A 159 1.55 16.17 -1.35
CA PRO A 159 2.57 16.68 -2.26
C PRO A 159 3.77 15.75 -2.42
N VAL A 160 4.26 15.65 -3.66
CA VAL A 160 5.45 14.84 -4.00
C VAL A 160 6.42 15.73 -4.77
N ASP A 161 7.46 16.20 -4.07
CA ASP A 161 8.57 16.99 -4.60
C ASP A 161 9.65 16.11 -5.26
N ASP A 162 10.54 16.68 -6.07
CA ASP A 162 11.50 15.90 -6.87
C ASP A 162 12.44 15.04 -6.01
N GLU A 163 12.80 15.50 -4.81
CA GLU A 163 13.61 14.73 -3.86
C GLU A 163 12.91 13.45 -3.41
N LEU A 164 11.62 13.52 -3.08
CA LEU A 164 10.82 12.33 -2.79
C LEU A 164 10.62 11.44 -4.03
N ALA A 165 10.46 12.00 -5.23
CA ALA A 165 10.41 11.19 -6.46
C ALA A 165 11.70 10.40 -6.65
N ASP A 166 12.84 11.06 -6.53
CA ASP A 166 14.15 10.46 -6.74
C ASP A 166 14.40 9.37 -5.71
N ALA A 167 14.04 9.60 -4.45
CA ALA A 167 14.10 8.59 -3.40
C ALA A 167 13.23 7.37 -3.74
N LEU A 168 11.98 7.57 -4.16
CA LEU A 168 11.09 6.50 -4.60
C LEU A 168 11.64 5.76 -5.82
N HIS A 169 12.25 6.47 -6.77
CA HIS A 169 12.80 5.90 -8.00
C HIS A 169 13.95 4.91 -7.72
N THR A 170 14.66 5.06 -6.61
CA THR A 170 15.69 4.10 -6.19
C THR A 170 15.13 2.69 -5.95
N PHE A 171 13.82 2.56 -5.70
CA PHE A 171 13.16 1.28 -5.45
C PHE A 171 12.49 0.68 -6.70
N GLY A 172 12.18 1.48 -7.71
CA GLY A 172 11.51 1.02 -8.92
C GLY A 172 10.81 2.10 -9.72
N ALA A 173 9.79 1.68 -10.49
CA ALA A 173 9.07 2.58 -11.39
C ALA A 173 8.12 3.48 -10.59
N VAL A 174 8.25 4.80 -10.76
CA VAL A 174 7.40 5.80 -10.09
C VAL A 174 6.39 6.35 -11.10
N MET A 175 5.12 6.23 -10.76
CA MET A 175 4.04 6.96 -11.43
C MET A 175 3.68 8.18 -10.58
N ARG A 176 3.58 9.34 -11.24
CA ARG A 176 3.19 10.62 -10.62
C ARG A 176 2.02 11.23 -11.37
N GLY A 177 1.14 11.85 -10.61
CA GLY A 177 -0.05 12.47 -11.17
C GLY A 177 -1.08 11.44 -11.56
N ARG A 178 -2.34 11.89 -11.55
CA ARG A 178 -3.49 11.06 -11.85
C ARG A 178 -4.08 11.48 -13.19
N GLU A 179 -3.88 10.65 -14.20
CA GLU A 179 -4.70 10.67 -15.41
C GLU A 179 -5.23 9.26 -15.63
N MET A 180 -6.46 9.02 -15.17
CA MET A 180 -7.16 7.76 -15.41
C MET A 180 -8.01 7.94 -16.66
N TYR A 181 -7.94 6.96 -17.56
CA TYR A 181 -8.81 6.96 -18.73
C TYR A 181 -10.26 6.78 -18.29
N GLU A 182 -11.08 7.79 -18.55
CA GLU A 182 -12.52 7.71 -18.40
C GLU A 182 -13.13 7.19 -19.71
N PRO A 183 -13.85 6.06 -19.69
CA PRO A 183 -14.50 5.53 -20.87
C PRO A 183 -15.46 6.55 -21.49
N LEU A 184 -15.43 6.65 -22.82
CA LEU A 184 -16.44 7.40 -23.55
C LEU A 184 -17.82 6.80 -23.23
N GLN A 185 -18.71 7.58 -22.63
CA GLN A 185 -20.10 7.15 -22.42
C GLN A 185 -20.68 6.75 -23.79
N GLN A 186 -20.94 5.45 -23.97
CA GLN A 186 -21.69 4.99 -25.13
C GLN A 186 -23.12 5.49 -24.97
N ALA A 187 -23.54 6.41 -25.85
CA ALA A 187 -24.93 6.83 -25.93
C ALA A 187 -25.79 5.58 -26.17
N THR A 188 -26.69 5.28 -25.25
CA THR A 188 -27.70 4.23 -25.45
C THR A 188 -28.51 4.63 -26.69
N PRO A 189 -28.50 3.83 -27.78
CA PRO A 189 -29.32 4.14 -28.93
C PRO A 189 -30.80 4.19 -28.49
N PRO A 190 -31.61 5.12 -29.02
CA PRO A 190 -33.02 5.21 -28.65
C PRO A 190 -33.69 3.86 -28.92
N THR A 191 -34.45 3.38 -27.94
CA THR A 191 -35.26 2.15 -28.07
C THR A 191 -36.12 2.29 -29.32
N ALA A 192 -35.90 1.43 -30.31
CA ALA A 192 -36.75 1.35 -31.47
C ALA A 192 -38.17 1.01 -30.99
N THR A 193 -39.10 1.96 -31.11
CA THR A 193 -40.52 1.64 -31.03
C THR A 193 -40.85 0.90 -32.32
N ASP A 194 -40.95 -0.43 -32.24
CA ASP A 194 -41.51 -1.23 -33.33
C ASP A 194 -42.91 -0.69 -33.62
N GLY A 195 -43.04 0.02 -34.74
CA GLY A 195 -44.28 0.60 -35.23
C GLY A 195 -45.24 -0.46 -35.73
N GLY A 196 -45.73 -1.32 -34.83
CA GLY A 196 -46.83 -2.24 -35.08
C GLY A 196 -48.11 -1.47 -35.29
N THR A 197 -48.42 -1.11 -36.53
CA THR A 197 -49.79 -0.81 -36.95
C THR A 197 -50.48 -2.14 -37.24
N ASP A 198 -51.43 -2.50 -36.38
CA ASP A 198 -52.45 -3.50 -36.65
C ASP A 198 -53.21 -3.14 -37.93
N GLN A 199 -53.21 -4.06 -38.90
CA GLN A 199 -54.27 -4.24 -39.90
C GLN A 199 -54.48 -5.71 -40.18
#